data_AF-A0AAE9D912-F1
#
_entry.id   AF-A0AAE9D912-F1
#
_cell.length_a   1.000
_cell.length_b   1.000
_cell.length_c   1.000
_cell.angle_alpha   90.00
_cell.angle_beta   90.00
_cell.angle_gamma   90.00
#
_symmetry.space_group_name_H-M   'P 1'
#
loop_
_entity.id
_entity.type
_entity.pdbx_description
1 polymer ?
#
loop_
_entity_poly.entity_id
_entity_poly.type
_entity_poly.pdbx_seq_one_letter_code
_entity_poly.pdbx_strand_id
1 'polypeptide(L)'
;MTEIEKFFIEHSPDSEAVLQKVIELGRDFLGGEWKDTDKSEVKVTRILGGQSNHMFHVTSSTSATPYLLRIHRQQPSQVFMDTVNFAIFSERGLGPKLYGFFEGGRMEEYLPSRTLNFDDVLNLEISQKIGTVFPPYHAIKVPVSQNRRCIQLMRDWLDGYKALGGGDYEILPTTVTYSDHPKCVSVDDLTNEINIFEKLSTELYENTLVFSHNDLASGNILELNSTKELVLIDWEFGTYNWRGFDLAMHLSETAIDFRVPFPPGIKIIENLTENPPNIRVFCEAYLDADNKLKNHIPSDRSSELESLIQECLFFWPLTHLFWALSAMKHALLKFENGVDLDVQARDRLAVYFHLKPRSQKIYEELSKKG
;
A
#
# COMPACT_ATOMS: atom_id res chain seq x y z
N MET A 1 -3.97 24.07 4.03
CA MET A 1 -5.20 23.61 4.69
C MET A 1 -6.37 24.27 3.99
N THR A 2 -7.32 23.48 3.50
CA THR A 2 -8.52 24.02 2.81
C THR A 2 -9.52 24.56 3.84
N GLU A 3 -10.49 25.36 3.41
CA GLU A 3 -11.54 25.87 4.31
C GLU A 3 -12.37 24.73 4.91
N ILE A 4 -12.69 23.71 4.11
CA ILE A 4 -13.45 22.53 4.58
C ILE A 4 -12.64 21.67 5.55
N GLU A 5 -11.34 21.51 5.32
CA GLU A 5 -10.44 20.82 6.25
C GLU A 5 -10.41 21.55 7.59
N LYS A 6 -10.20 22.87 7.58
CA LYS A 6 -10.22 23.69 8.79
C LYS A 6 -11.55 23.57 9.53
N PHE A 7 -12.67 23.63 8.82
CA PHE A 7 -14.01 23.50 9.39
C PHE A 7 -14.19 22.19 10.16
N PHE A 8 -13.86 21.04 9.58
CA PHE A 8 -14.03 19.73 10.22
C PHE A 8 -13.02 19.43 11.34
N ILE A 9 -11.90 20.18 11.40
CA ILE A 9 -10.92 20.07 12.49
C ILE A 9 -11.32 20.93 13.70
N GLU A 10 -11.83 22.13 13.46
CA GLU A 10 -12.14 23.11 14.52
C GLU A 10 -13.46 22.83 15.24
N HIS A 11 -14.35 22.03 14.66
CA HIS A 11 -15.66 21.72 15.21
C HIS A 11 -15.76 20.27 15.68
N SER A 12 -16.49 20.04 16.77
CA SER A 12 -16.79 18.68 17.22
C SER A 12 -17.76 17.99 16.25
N PRO A 13 -17.65 16.66 16.06
CA PRO A 13 -18.54 15.91 15.17
C PRO A 13 -20.04 16.06 15.48
N ASP A 14 -20.40 16.32 16.73
CA ASP A 14 -21.76 16.51 17.23
C ASP A 14 -22.23 17.98 17.22
N SER A 15 -21.38 18.92 16.78
CA SER A 15 -21.75 20.34 16.70
C SER A 15 -22.85 20.59 15.67
N GLU A 16 -23.75 21.53 15.95
CA GLU A 16 -24.84 21.90 15.03
C GLU A 16 -24.36 22.28 13.63
N ALA A 17 -23.16 22.87 13.52
CA ALA A 17 -22.54 23.26 12.27
C ALA A 17 -22.12 22.02 11.45
N VAL A 18 -21.45 21.05 12.09
CA VAL A 18 -21.03 19.81 11.42
C VAL A 18 -22.25 18.99 11.02
N LEU A 19 -23.25 18.83 11.90
CA LEU A 19 -24.50 18.13 11.59
C LEU A 19 -25.22 18.75 10.39
N GLN A 20 -25.31 20.09 10.36
CA GLN A 20 -25.88 20.81 9.23
C GLN A 20 -25.09 20.53 7.94
N LYS A 21 -23.76 20.60 8.00
CA LYS A 21 -22.91 20.43 6.83
C LYS A 21 -22.98 19.01 6.25
N VAL A 22 -22.99 17.98 7.09
CA VAL A 22 -23.12 16.58 6.61
C VAL A 22 -24.52 16.31 6.05
N ILE A 23 -25.57 16.95 6.59
CA ILE A 23 -26.91 16.86 6.00
C ILE A 23 -26.92 17.50 4.61
N GLU A 24 -26.34 18.69 4.44
CA GLU A 24 -26.22 19.35 3.12
C GLU A 24 -25.51 18.45 2.10
N LEU A 25 -24.36 17.87 2.49
CA LEU A 25 -23.64 16.92 1.63
C LEU A 25 -24.49 15.69 1.29
N GLY A 26 -25.21 15.13 2.27
CA GLY A 26 -26.15 14.03 2.04
C GLY A 26 -27.25 14.40 1.03
N ARG A 27 -27.83 15.61 1.15
CA ARG A 27 -28.85 16.10 0.21
C ARG A 27 -28.31 16.26 -1.20
N ASP A 28 -27.14 16.87 -1.33
CA ASP A 28 -26.56 17.26 -2.61
C ASP A 28 -26.10 16.03 -3.41
N PHE A 29 -25.51 15.03 -2.76
CA PHE A 29 -24.89 13.88 -3.44
C PHE A 29 -25.72 12.60 -3.40
N LEU A 30 -26.51 12.35 -2.33
CA LEU A 30 -27.30 11.13 -2.19
C LEU A 30 -28.80 11.37 -2.41
N GLY A 31 -29.31 12.54 -2.04
CA GLY A 31 -30.74 12.83 -2.08
C GLY A 31 -31.54 11.82 -1.22
N GLY A 32 -32.69 11.38 -1.73
CA GLY A 32 -33.57 10.46 -0.99
C GLY A 32 -33.94 10.99 0.39
N GLU A 33 -33.89 10.11 1.40
CA GLU A 33 -34.20 10.42 2.80
C GLU A 33 -33.33 11.56 3.39
N TRP A 34 -32.14 11.84 2.84
CA TRP A 34 -31.31 12.95 3.29
C TRP A 34 -31.98 14.32 3.09
N LYS A 35 -32.95 14.44 2.18
CA LYS A 35 -33.71 15.69 1.93
C LYS A 35 -34.51 16.14 3.15
N ASP A 36 -35.04 15.18 3.90
CA ASP A 36 -35.97 15.41 4.99
C ASP A 36 -35.36 15.10 6.38
N THR A 37 -34.10 14.65 6.42
CA THR A 37 -33.39 14.31 7.65
C THR A 37 -33.15 15.55 8.53
N ASP A 38 -33.51 15.44 9.81
CA ASP A 38 -33.23 16.45 10.84
C ASP A 38 -31.89 16.22 11.55
N LYS A 39 -31.31 17.28 12.13
CA LYS A 39 -30.05 17.20 12.90
C LYS A 39 -30.13 16.20 14.04
N SER A 40 -31.28 16.10 14.72
CA SER A 40 -31.48 15.17 15.84
C SER A 40 -31.41 13.68 15.45
N GLU A 41 -31.54 13.39 14.15
CA GLU A 41 -31.51 12.03 13.61
C GLU A 41 -30.11 11.64 13.12
N VAL A 42 -29.16 12.58 13.06
CA VAL A 42 -27.83 12.36 12.48
C VAL A 42 -26.78 12.10 13.55
N LYS A 43 -25.93 11.12 13.27
CA LYS A 43 -24.74 10.83 14.06
C LYS A 43 -23.50 10.86 13.17
N VAL A 44 -22.51 11.64 13.59
CA VAL A 44 -21.19 11.72 12.95
C VAL A 44 -20.16 11.11 13.89
N THR A 45 -19.48 10.07 13.43
CA THR A 45 -18.43 9.39 14.19
C THR A 45 -17.11 9.57 13.47
N ARG A 46 -16.12 10.19 14.12
CA ARG A 46 -14.77 10.30 13.56
C ARG A 46 -14.12 8.91 13.53
N ILE A 47 -13.60 8.52 12.38
CA ILE A 47 -12.79 7.30 12.23
C ILE A 47 -11.31 7.69 12.33
N LEU A 48 -10.59 7.00 13.21
CA LEU A 48 -9.14 7.14 13.37
C LEU A 48 -8.41 6.12 12.49
N GLY A 49 -7.23 6.48 11.98
CA GLY A 49 -6.37 5.54 11.24
C GLY A 49 -5.88 6.00 9.86
N GLY A 50 -6.41 7.11 9.31
CA GLY A 50 -5.96 7.66 8.02
C GLY A 50 -4.89 8.74 8.21
N GLN A 51 -3.70 8.56 7.64
CA GLN A 51 -2.67 9.61 7.63
C GLN A 51 -3.03 10.72 6.63
N SER A 52 -3.56 10.33 5.47
CA SER A 52 -3.83 11.17 4.31
C SER A 52 -5.18 11.91 4.34
N ASN A 53 -6.13 11.47 5.17
CA ASN A 53 -7.49 12.00 5.22
C ASN A 53 -8.06 12.08 6.65
N HIS A 54 -8.87 13.09 6.92
CA HIS A 54 -9.81 13.04 8.04
C HIS A 54 -11.06 12.27 7.61
N MET A 55 -11.46 11.27 8.40
CA MET A 55 -12.55 10.35 8.05
C MET A 55 -13.69 10.46 9.05
N PHE A 56 -14.92 10.54 8.55
CA PHE A 56 -16.13 10.62 9.37
C PHE A 56 -17.21 9.68 8.83
N HIS A 57 -17.68 8.75 9.66
CA HIS A 57 -18.85 7.93 9.35
C HIS A 57 -20.11 8.71 9.71
N VAL A 58 -20.95 8.95 8.71
CA VAL A 58 -22.22 9.67 8.86
C VAL A 58 -23.37 8.67 8.73
N THR A 59 -24.19 8.60 9.77
CA THR A 59 -25.37 7.73 9.84
C THR A 59 -26.60 8.53 10.24
N SER A 60 -27.78 8.04 9.88
CA SER A 60 -29.07 8.56 10.36
C SER A 60 -29.86 7.47 11.09
N SER A 61 -30.76 7.87 12.00
CA SER A 61 -31.80 6.97 12.55
C SER A 61 -32.93 6.67 11.56
N THR A 62 -32.97 7.38 10.43
CA THR A 62 -33.89 7.11 9.30
C THR A 62 -33.34 5.99 8.38
N SER A 63 -34.02 5.72 7.27
CA SER A 63 -33.52 4.84 6.20
C SER A 63 -32.50 5.51 5.25
N ALA A 64 -31.99 6.71 5.59
CA ALA A 64 -31.00 7.39 4.78
C ALA A 64 -29.71 6.57 4.64
N THR A 65 -29.18 6.51 3.42
CA THR A 65 -27.97 5.75 3.10
C THR A 65 -26.78 6.30 3.91
N PRO A 66 -26.15 5.49 4.78
CA PRO A 66 -24.96 5.93 5.50
C PRO A 66 -23.79 6.10 4.55
N TYR A 67 -22.86 6.98 4.89
CA TYR A 67 -21.69 7.24 4.06
C TYR A 67 -20.45 7.56 4.88
N LEU A 68 -19.29 7.33 4.28
CA LEU A 68 -17.99 7.73 4.78
C LEU A 68 -17.59 9.05 4.10
N LEU A 69 -17.37 10.08 4.90
CA LEU A 69 -16.85 11.37 4.46
C LEU A 69 -15.34 11.39 4.64
N ARG A 70 -14.60 11.66 3.56
CA ARG A 70 -13.15 11.85 3.58
C ARG A 70 -12.80 13.29 3.23
N ILE A 71 -12.09 13.96 4.13
CA ILE A 71 -11.56 15.30 3.92
C ILE A 71 -10.04 15.21 3.73
N HIS A 72 -9.55 15.72 2.62
CA HIS A 72 -8.16 15.59 2.19
C HIS A 72 -7.22 16.45 3.06
N ARG A 73 -6.08 15.86 3.44
CA ARG A 73 -4.97 16.54 4.15
C ARG A 73 -3.72 16.70 3.28
N GLN A 74 -3.74 16.09 2.11
CA GLN A 74 -2.59 15.95 1.21
C GLN A 74 -2.40 17.13 0.27
N GLN A 75 -1.23 17.18 -0.37
CA GLN A 75 -0.96 18.17 -1.41
C GLN A 75 -1.80 17.92 -2.68
N PRO A 76 -2.10 18.96 -3.49
CA PRO A 76 -3.00 18.85 -4.63
C PRO A 76 -2.66 17.74 -5.64
N SER A 77 -1.38 17.46 -5.87
CA SER A 77 -0.93 16.42 -6.81
C SER A 77 -1.25 15.00 -6.34
N GLN A 78 -1.19 14.74 -5.03
CA GLN A 78 -1.59 13.45 -4.44
C GLN A 78 -3.11 13.28 -4.50
N VAL A 79 -3.86 14.34 -4.18
CA VAL A 79 -5.33 14.35 -4.24
C VAL A 79 -5.84 14.01 -5.65
N PHE A 80 -5.18 14.53 -6.69
CA PHE A 80 -5.54 14.23 -8.08
C PHE A 80 -5.44 12.73 -8.40
N MET A 81 -4.31 12.08 -8.07
CA MET A 81 -4.14 10.66 -8.37
C MET A 81 -5.07 9.76 -7.55
N ASP A 82 -5.25 10.07 -6.26
CA ASP A 82 -6.21 9.36 -5.40
C ASP A 82 -7.64 9.47 -5.94
N THR A 83 -8.05 10.67 -6.39
CA THR A 83 -9.36 10.91 -7.02
C THR A 83 -9.56 10.08 -8.29
N VAL A 84 -8.57 10.06 -9.18
CA VAL A 84 -8.63 9.29 -10.44
C VAL A 84 -8.72 7.78 -10.15
N ASN A 85 -7.84 7.26 -9.29
CA ASN A 85 -7.82 5.84 -8.92
C ASN A 85 -9.15 5.43 -8.28
N PHE A 86 -9.62 6.21 -7.30
CA PHE A 86 -10.85 5.91 -6.58
C PHE A 86 -12.08 5.88 -7.50
N ALA A 87 -12.22 6.89 -8.38
CA ALA A 87 -13.33 6.93 -9.32
C ALA A 87 -13.35 5.69 -10.22
N ILE A 88 -12.18 5.25 -10.70
CA ILE A 88 -12.05 4.08 -11.56
C ILE A 88 -12.39 2.79 -10.80
N PHE A 89 -11.93 2.62 -9.55
CA PHE A 89 -12.25 1.42 -8.78
C PHE A 89 -13.72 1.34 -8.42
N SER A 90 -14.34 2.46 -8.03
CA SER A 90 -15.77 2.54 -7.78
C SER A 90 -16.57 2.10 -9.02
N GLU A 91 -16.27 2.68 -10.19
CA GLU A 91 -16.98 2.36 -11.44
C GLU A 91 -16.79 0.91 -11.90
N ARG A 92 -15.70 0.25 -11.49
CA ARG A 92 -15.43 -1.16 -11.82
C ARG A 92 -15.83 -2.16 -10.73
N GLY A 93 -16.44 -1.69 -9.64
CA GLY A 93 -16.80 -2.55 -8.51
C GLY A 93 -15.59 -3.17 -7.80
N LEU A 94 -14.44 -2.49 -7.85
CA LEU A 94 -13.18 -2.89 -7.22
C LEU A 94 -12.90 -2.08 -5.95
N GLY A 95 -13.87 -1.37 -5.42
CA GLY A 95 -13.71 -0.55 -4.22
C GLY A 95 -15.07 -0.08 -3.69
N PRO A 96 -15.07 0.69 -2.60
CA PRO A 96 -16.29 1.30 -2.08
C PRO A 96 -16.97 2.15 -3.16
N LYS A 97 -18.30 2.13 -3.19
CA LYS A 97 -19.03 2.99 -4.11
C LYS A 97 -18.76 4.46 -3.83
N LEU A 98 -18.38 5.22 -4.84
CA LEU A 98 -18.31 6.67 -4.80
C LEU A 98 -19.73 7.26 -4.80
N TYR A 99 -20.00 8.15 -3.86
CA TYR A 99 -21.24 8.92 -3.80
C TYR A 99 -21.07 10.36 -4.31
N GLY A 100 -19.90 10.97 -4.12
CA GLY A 100 -19.67 12.33 -4.63
C GLY A 100 -18.26 12.84 -4.38
N PHE A 101 -17.81 13.78 -5.24
CA PHE A 101 -16.60 14.58 -5.04
C PHE A 101 -16.99 16.04 -4.80
N PHE A 102 -16.24 16.71 -3.93
CA PHE A 102 -16.33 18.15 -3.70
C PHE A 102 -14.94 18.73 -3.45
N GLU A 103 -14.83 20.05 -3.46
CA GLU A 103 -13.56 20.71 -3.18
C GLU A 103 -13.07 20.36 -1.77
N GLY A 104 -11.92 19.68 -1.68
CA GLY A 104 -11.31 19.27 -0.42
C GLY A 104 -11.77 17.92 0.14
N GLY A 105 -12.61 17.14 -0.56
CA GLY A 105 -12.98 15.81 -0.10
C GLY A 105 -13.89 14.98 -1.01
N ARG A 106 -14.33 13.84 -0.49
CA ARG A 106 -15.28 12.93 -1.15
C ARG A 106 -16.21 12.22 -0.17
N MET A 107 -17.33 11.73 -0.69
CA MET A 107 -18.26 10.82 -0.02
C MET A 107 -18.20 9.46 -0.69
N GLU A 108 -18.09 8.41 0.11
CA GLU A 108 -18.04 7.02 -0.35
C GLU A 108 -18.87 6.10 0.54
N GLU A 109 -19.14 4.89 0.07
CA GLU A 109 -19.73 3.82 0.83
C GLU A 109 -18.88 3.51 2.07
N TYR A 110 -19.53 3.44 3.23
CA TYR A 110 -18.90 2.91 4.42
C TYR A 110 -18.93 1.38 4.39
N LEU A 111 -17.76 0.75 4.48
CA LEU A 111 -17.62 -0.71 4.52
C LEU A 111 -17.43 -1.17 5.97
N PRO A 112 -18.45 -1.75 6.64
CA PRO A 112 -18.29 -2.31 7.98
C PRO A 112 -17.27 -3.46 7.95
N SER A 113 -16.10 -3.22 8.51
CA SER A 113 -14.95 -4.08 8.37
C SER A 113 -14.02 -4.00 9.58
N ARG A 114 -13.07 -4.93 9.65
CA ARG A 114 -11.88 -4.83 10.50
C ARG A 114 -10.66 -4.70 9.60
N THR A 115 -9.66 -3.94 10.03
CA THR A 115 -8.35 -3.94 9.40
C THR A 115 -7.59 -5.20 9.82
N LEU A 116 -6.93 -5.85 8.86
CA LEU A 116 -6.05 -6.97 9.17
C LEU A 116 -4.81 -6.48 9.93
N ASN A 117 -4.26 -7.35 10.76
CA ASN A 117 -3.00 -7.09 11.47
C ASN A 117 -1.92 -8.10 11.05
N PHE A 118 -0.75 -7.99 11.67
CA PHE A 118 0.40 -8.86 11.42
C PHE A 118 0.07 -10.36 11.58
N ASP A 119 -0.68 -10.76 12.61
CA ASP A 119 -1.01 -12.18 12.83
C ASP A 119 -2.02 -12.69 11.79
N ASP A 120 -2.94 -11.83 11.34
CA ASP A 120 -3.92 -12.17 10.31
C ASP A 120 -3.23 -12.54 8.98
N VAL A 121 -2.27 -11.73 8.52
CA VAL A 121 -1.63 -11.96 7.22
C VAL A 121 -0.71 -13.18 7.21
N LEU A 122 -0.30 -13.68 8.39
CA LEU A 122 0.43 -14.95 8.52
C LEU A 122 -0.48 -16.18 8.56
N ASN A 123 -1.78 -16.01 8.78
CA ASN A 123 -2.73 -17.11 8.68
C ASN A 123 -2.82 -17.59 7.21
N LEU A 124 -2.59 -18.89 6.98
CA LEU A 124 -2.53 -19.44 5.62
C LEU A 124 -3.85 -19.28 4.84
N GLU A 125 -5.00 -19.37 5.51
CA GLU A 125 -6.31 -19.17 4.87
C GLU A 125 -6.51 -17.71 4.44
N ILE A 126 -6.10 -16.76 5.28
CA ILE A 126 -6.15 -15.33 4.95
C ILE A 126 -5.15 -15.02 3.83
N SER A 127 -3.91 -15.49 3.93
CA SER A 127 -2.91 -15.37 2.85
C SER A 127 -3.42 -15.91 1.51
N GLN A 128 -4.11 -17.05 1.52
CA GLN A 128 -4.76 -17.60 0.32
C GLN A 128 -5.81 -16.63 -0.23
N LYS A 129 -6.68 -16.07 0.62
CA LYS A 129 -7.68 -15.07 0.22
C LYS A 129 -7.04 -13.81 -0.34
N ILE A 130 -5.95 -13.32 0.25
CA ILE A 130 -5.25 -12.14 -0.27
C ILE A 130 -4.73 -12.42 -1.69
N GLY A 131 -4.14 -13.59 -1.92
CA GLY A 131 -3.66 -14.00 -3.24
C GLY A 131 -4.74 -13.91 -4.34
N THR A 132 -6.00 -14.23 -4.02
CA THR A 132 -7.11 -14.15 -5.00
C THR A 132 -7.61 -12.73 -5.26
N VAL A 133 -7.26 -11.76 -4.41
CA VAL A 133 -7.76 -10.37 -4.50
C VAL A 133 -6.96 -9.54 -5.50
N PHE A 134 -5.68 -9.83 -5.71
CA PHE A 134 -4.81 -9.07 -6.62
C PHE A 134 -5.21 -9.12 -8.11
N PRO A 135 -5.54 -10.29 -8.72
CA PRO A 135 -5.68 -10.38 -10.18
C PRO A 135 -6.70 -9.40 -10.82
N PRO A 136 -7.89 -9.15 -10.23
CA PRO A 136 -8.80 -8.13 -10.75
C PRO A 136 -8.18 -6.73 -10.84
N TYR A 137 -7.40 -6.30 -9.84
CA TYR A 137 -6.68 -5.02 -9.89
C TYR A 137 -5.52 -5.07 -10.88
N HIS A 138 -4.74 -6.15 -10.90
CA HIS A 138 -3.64 -6.30 -11.85
C HIS A 138 -4.09 -6.27 -13.32
N ALA A 139 -5.33 -6.70 -13.61
CA ALA A 139 -5.92 -6.68 -14.94
C ALA A 139 -6.54 -5.34 -15.34
N ILE A 140 -6.67 -4.38 -14.41
CA ILE A 140 -7.34 -3.11 -14.67
C ILE A 140 -6.49 -2.22 -15.61
N LYS A 141 -7.16 -1.55 -16.55
CA LYS A 141 -6.54 -0.56 -17.45
C LYS A 141 -6.81 0.84 -16.93
N VAL A 142 -5.83 1.46 -16.30
CA VAL A 142 -5.94 2.82 -15.76
C VAL A 142 -5.22 3.78 -16.72
N PRO A 143 -5.81 4.93 -17.10
CA PRO A 143 -5.19 5.87 -18.03
C PRO A 143 -4.14 6.75 -17.32
N VAL A 144 -3.17 6.12 -16.66
CA VAL A 144 -2.02 6.78 -16.01
C VAL A 144 -0.72 6.30 -16.64
N SER A 145 0.40 6.95 -16.31
CA SER A 145 1.71 6.56 -16.84
C SER A 145 2.02 5.09 -16.55
N GLN A 146 2.55 4.39 -17.55
CA GLN A 146 3.04 3.02 -17.43
C GLN A 146 4.50 2.94 -16.99
N ASN A 147 5.14 4.08 -16.74
CA ASN A 147 6.49 4.11 -16.18
C ASN A 147 6.49 3.49 -14.79
N ARG A 148 7.62 2.89 -14.41
CA ARG A 148 7.81 2.25 -13.10
C ARG A 148 7.97 3.31 -12.04
N ARG A 149 6.83 3.81 -11.54
CA ARG A 149 6.81 4.88 -10.54
C ARG A 149 7.58 4.49 -9.28
N CYS A 150 7.70 3.20 -8.96
CA CYS A 150 8.52 2.72 -7.84
C CYS A 150 9.99 3.17 -7.99
N ILE A 151 10.58 3.05 -9.18
CA ILE A 151 11.95 3.49 -9.46
C ILE A 151 12.04 5.01 -9.35
N GLN A 152 11.08 5.73 -9.94
CA GLN A 152 11.05 7.19 -9.86
C GLN A 152 10.95 7.68 -8.41
N LEU A 153 10.08 7.08 -7.59
CA LEU A 153 9.93 7.42 -6.18
C LEU A 153 11.22 7.17 -5.39
N MET A 154 11.91 6.06 -5.64
CA MET A 154 13.22 5.81 -5.00
C MET A 154 14.23 6.90 -5.35
N ARG A 155 14.28 7.32 -6.62
CA ARG A 155 15.15 8.43 -7.05
C ARG A 155 14.74 9.76 -6.39
N ASP A 156 13.45 10.09 -6.40
CA ASP A 156 12.92 11.31 -5.79
C ASP A 156 13.14 11.36 -4.26
N TRP A 157 13.07 10.20 -3.59
CA TRP A 157 13.36 10.09 -2.17
C TRP A 157 14.85 10.25 -1.88
N LEU A 158 15.71 9.62 -2.67
CA LEU A 158 17.16 9.76 -2.52
C LEU A 158 17.64 11.18 -2.83
N ASP A 159 17.12 11.80 -3.89
CA ASP A 159 17.38 13.21 -4.23
C ASP A 159 16.87 14.14 -3.13
N GLY A 160 15.68 13.87 -2.59
CA GLY A 160 15.14 14.60 -1.46
C GLY A 160 15.99 14.45 -0.19
N TYR A 161 16.46 13.25 0.12
CA TYR A 161 17.38 12.99 1.22
C TYR A 161 18.67 13.80 1.06
N LYS A 162 19.30 13.77 -0.13
CA LYS A 162 20.48 14.56 -0.46
C LYS A 162 20.23 16.06 -0.32
N ALA A 163 19.10 16.56 -0.83
CA ALA A 163 18.74 17.97 -0.75
C ALA A 163 18.51 18.46 0.69
N LEU A 164 18.10 17.57 1.60
CA LEU A 164 17.95 17.84 3.03
C LEU A 164 19.27 17.75 3.81
N GLY A 165 20.40 17.56 3.13
CA GLY A 165 21.73 17.45 3.75
C GLY A 165 22.13 16.01 4.11
N GLY A 166 21.37 15.02 3.64
CA GLY A 166 21.75 13.61 3.72
C GLY A 166 23.02 13.30 2.93
N GLY A 167 23.82 12.37 3.44
CA GLY A 167 25.10 11.98 2.86
C GLY A 167 25.33 10.49 3.02
N ASP A 168 26.55 10.11 3.37
CA ASP A 168 26.90 8.73 3.67
C ASP A 168 26.04 8.21 4.84
N TYR A 169 25.46 7.02 4.66
CA TYR A 169 24.51 6.42 5.59
C TYR A 169 25.12 5.15 6.22
N GLU A 170 25.36 5.19 7.53
CA GLU A 170 25.84 4.04 8.28
C GLU A 170 24.74 2.98 8.41
N ILE A 171 25.05 1.74 8.04
CA ILE A 171 24.16 0.60 8.21
C ILE A 171 24.54 -0.08 9.52
N LEU A 172 23.79 0.27 10.56
CA LEU A 172 23.88 -0.33 11.89
C LEU A 172 22.52 -0.91 12.26
N PRO A 173 22.24 -2.18 11.89
CA PRO A 173 20.94 -2.78 12.17
C PRO A 173 20.72 -2.94 13.68
N THR A 174 19.46 -2.82 14.08
CA THR A 174 18.98 -2.90 15.46
C THR A 174 18.07 -4.09 15.68
N THR A 175 17.14 -4.38 14.75
CA THR A 175 16.16 -5.47 14.92
C THR A 175 16.53 -6.76 14.19
N VAL A 176 17.52 -6.69 13.28
CA VAL A 176 18.08 -7.83 12.54
C VAL A 176 19.55 -8.05 12.89
N THR A 177 20.05 -9.25 12.60
CA THR A 177 21.41 -9.71 12.90
C THR A 177 22.27 -9.97 11.66
N TYR A 178 21.72 -9.74 10.46
CA TYR A 178 22.45 -9.77 9.19
C TYR A 178 23.72 -8.92 9.26
N SER A 179 24.83 -9.47 8.74
CA SER A 179 26.17 -8.84 8.80
C SER A 179 26.87 -8.78 7.45
N ASP A 180 26.27 -9.41 6.44
CA ASP A 180 26.66 -9.41 5.03
C ASP A 180 26.11 -8.19 4.30
N HIS A 181 26.38 -7.02 4.87
CA HIS A 181 26.07 -5.71 4.29
C HIS A 181 27.31 -4.81 4.42
N PRO A 182 27.47 -3.78 3.55
CA PRO A 182 28.48 -2.76 3.77
C PRO A 182 28.21 -2.02 5.07
N LYS A 183 29.25 -1.55 5.76
CA LYS A 183 29.09 -0.77 7.00
C LYS A 183 28.46 0.60 6.75
N CYS A 184 28.65 1.15 5.56
CA CYS A 184 28.19 2.46 5.16
C CYS A 184 27.93 2.46 3.66
N VAL A 185 26.95 3.22 3.21
CA VAL A 185 26.62 3.42 1.80
C VAL A 185 26.54 4.90 1.47
N SER A 186 27.11 5.30 0.34
CA SER A 186 26.95 6.66 -0.18
C SER A 186 25.66 6.80 -0.99
N VAL A 187 25.27 8.05 -1.27
CA VAL A 187 24.17 8.35 -2.21
C VAL A 187 24.45 7.78 -3.60
N ASP A 188 25.71 7.76 -4.03
CA ASP A 188 26.10 7.21 -5.33
C ASP A 188 25.99 5.67 -5.34
N ASP A 189 26.34 5.00 -4.23
CA ASP A 189 26.12 3.56 -4.08
C ASP A 189 24.63 3.22 -4.21
N LEU A 190 23.77 3.92 -3.45
CA LEU A 190 22.32 3.72 -3.52
C LEU A 190 21.74 4.02 -4.90
N THR A 191 22.26 5.04 -5.60
CA THR A 191 21.89 5.34 -6.99
C THR A 191 22.24 4.17 -7.92
N ASN A 192 23.43 3.59 -7.75
CA ASN A 192 23.87 2.43 -8.51
C ASN A 192 23.01 1.19 -8.20
N GLU A 193 22.63 0.98 -6.95
CA GLU A 193 21.71 -0.10 -6.54
C GLU A 193 20.35 0.02 -7.24
N ILE A 194 19.75 1.23 -7.29
CA ILE A 194 18.50 1.49 -8.03
C ILE A 194 18.69 1.19 -9.52
N ASN A 195 19.78 1.67 -10.13
CA ASN A 195 20.06 1.47 -11.56
C ASN A 195 20.21 -0.02 -11.92
N ILE A 196 20.89 -0.78 -11.06
CA ILE A 196 21.07 -2.23 -11.25
C ILE A 196 19.71 -2.92 -11.23
N PHE A 197 18.90 -2.69 -10.19
CA PHE A 197 17.59 -3.33 -10.10
C PHE A 197 16.66 -2.92 -11.24
N GLU A 198 16.59 -1.64 -11.61
CA GLU A 198 15.80 -1.20 -12.77
C GLU A 198 16.20 -1.95 -14.05
N LYS A 199 17.51 -2.09 -14.30
CA LYS A 199 18.02 -2.82 -15.46
C LYS A 199 17.60 -4.30 -15.42
N LEU A 200 17.90 -5.02 -14.34
CA LEU A 200 17.62 -6.45 -14.23
C LEU A 200 16.11 -6.75 -14.30
N SER A 201 15.30 -5.93 -13.63
CA SER A 201 13.84 -6.03 -13.66
C SER A 201 13.27 -5.79 -15.05
N THR A 202 13.79 -4.79 -15.78
CA THR A 202 13.39 -4.51 -17.16
C THR A 202 13.77 -5.65 -18.09
N GLU A 203 14.96 -6.23 -17.97
CA GLU A 203 15.40 -7.32 -18.86
C GLU A 203 14.59 -8.61 -18.66
N LEU A 204 14.17 -8.93 -17.43
CA LEU A 204 13.46 -10.17 -17.14
C LEU A 204 11.93 -10.06 -17.16
N TYR A 205 11.38 -8.94 -16.69
CA TYR A 205 9.98 -8.87 -16.27
C TYR A 205 9.19 -7.74 -16.95
N GLU A 206 9.70 -7.11 -18.00
CA GLU A 206 9.01 -6.02 -18.71
C GLU A 206 7.58 -6.39 -19.15
N ASN A 207 7.36 -7.65 -19.52
CA ASN A 207 6.06 -8.14 -19.98
C ASN A 207 5.10 -8.52 -18.84
N THR A 208 5.49 -8.33 -17.57
CA THR A 208 4.65 -8.60 -16.38
C THR A 208 4.09 -7.32 -15.76
N LEU A 209 4.12 -6.20 -16.49
CA LEU A 209 3.52 -4.95 -16.02
C LEU A 209 2.02 -5.08 -15.75
N VAL A 210 1.63 -4.60 -14.58
CA VAL A 210 0.25 -4.58 -14.11
C VAL A 210 0.00 -3.26 -13.37
N PHE A 211 -1.27 -2.91 -13.17
CA PHE A 211 -1.59 -1.84 -12.24
C PHE A 211 -1.48 -2.40 -10.81
N SER A 212 -0.57 -1.83 -10.04
CA SER A 212 -0.11 -2.32 -8.74
C SER A 212 -0.48 -1.40 -7.60
N HIS A 213 -0.60 -1.95 -6.40
CA HIS A 213 -0.82 -1.22 -5.16
C HIS A 213 0.46 -0.50 -4.70
N ASN A 214 1.59 -1.22 -4.74
CA ASN A 214 2.95 -0.82 -4.32
C ASN A 214 3.16 -0.59 -2.82
N ASP A 215 2.14 -0.78 -1.99
CA ASP A 215 2.18 -0.59 -0.53
C ASP A 215 1.18 -1.48 0.21
N LEU A 216 1.17 -2.78 -0.07
CA LEU A 216 0.17 -3.68 0.50
C LEU A 216 0.61 -4.35 1.82
N ALA A 217 0.80 -3.52 2.84
CA ALA A 217 0.92 -3.98 4.23
C ALA A 217 -0.43 -4.43 4.81
N SER A 218 -0.42 -5.15 5.95
CA SER A 218 -1.65 -5.64 6.60
C SER A 218 -2.66 -4.53 6.92
N GLY A 219 -2.17 -3.35 7.28
CA GLY A 219 -2.97 -2.15 7.54
C GLY A 219 -3.82 -1.67 6.37
N ASN A 220 -3.45 -2.05 5.14
CA ASN A 220 -4.11 -1.66 3.90
C ASN A 220 -5.08 -2.74 3.37
N ILE A 221 -5.43 -3.71 4.23
CA ILE A 221 -6.37 -4.79 3.90
C ILE A 221 -7.51 -4.79 4.92
N LEU A 222 -8.74 -4.62 4.43
CA LEU A 222 -9.96 -4.72 5.22
C LEU A 222 -10.59 -6.11 5.03
N GLU A 223 -11.07 -6.72 6.11
CA GLU A 223 -11.98 -7.86 6.05
C GLU A 223 -13.40 -7.39 6.37
N LEU A 224 -14.33 -7.58 5.44
CA LEU A 224 -15.73 -7.22 5.62
C LEU A 224 -16.38 -8.07 6.72
N ASN A 225 -17.11 -7.42 7.62
CA ASN A 225 -17.71 -8.09 8.77
C ASN A 225 -18.76 -9.14 8.37
N SER A 226 -19.53 -8.86 7.32
CA SER A 226 -20.65 -9.69 6.84
C SER A 226 -20.22 -10.85 5.95
N THR A 227 -19.37 -10.58 4.95
CA THR A 227 -19.02 -11.56 3.90
C THR A 227 -17.67 -12.23 4.11
N LYS A 228 -16.81 -11.66 4.97
CA LYS A 228 -15.41 -12.06 5.11
C LYS A 228 -14.58 -11.90 3.84
N GLU A 229 -15.08 -11.13 2.87
CA GLU A 229 -14.32 -10.71 1.70
C GLU A 229 -13.26 -9.70 2.10
N LEU A 230 -12.15 -9.71 1.36
CA LEU A 230 -11.04 -8.80 1.57
C LEU A 230 -11.10 -7.65 0.56
N VAL A 231 -10.85 -6.43 1.04
CA VAL A 231 -10.82 -5.21 0.24
C VAL A 231 -9.48 -4.52 0.44
N LEU A 232 -8.79 -4.19 -0.66
CA LEU A 232 -7.54 -3.44 -0.63
C LEU A 232 -7.87 -1.95 -0.62
N ILE A 233 -7.23 -1.19 0.26
CA ILE A 233 -7.44 0.24 0.44
C ILE A 233 -6.12 0.99 0.44
N ASP A 234 -6.18 2.32 0.40
CA ASP A 234 -5.00 3.21 0.43
C ASP A 234 -4.10 3.10 -0.81
N TRP A 235 -4.70 3.35 -1.97
CA TRP A 235 -4.06 3.29 -3.28
C TRP A 235 -3.21 4.53 -3.61
N GLU A 236 -2.61 5.19 -2.62
CA GLU A 236 -1.84 6.42 -2.82
C GLU A 236 -0.56 6.20 -3.66
N PHE A 237 0.01 4.99 -3.58
CA PHE A 237 1.10 4.51 -4.42
C PHE A 237 0.62 3.76 -5.68
N GLY A 238 -0.70 3.67 -5.89
CA GLY A 238 -1.33 2.92 -6.97
C GLY A 238 -0.94 3.40 -8.36
N THR A 239 -0.24 2.56 -9.12
CA THR A 239 0.27 2.86 -10.47
C THR A 239 0.77 1.61 -11.19
N TYR A 240 1.25 1.72 -12.42
CA TYR A 240 1.85 0.59 -13.12
C TYR A 240 3.23 0.22 -12.54
N ASN A 241 3.42 -1.07 -12.31
CA ASN A 241 4.68 -1.65 -11.87
C ASN A 241 4.80 -3.11 -12.31
N TRP A 242 5.97 -3.73 -12.09
CA TRP A 242 6.13 -5.17 -12.27
C TRP A 242 5.25 -5.94 -11.27
N ARG A 243 4.47 -6.90 -11.77
CA ARG A 243 3.65 -7.78 -10.93
C ARG A 243 4.44 -8.35 -9.75
N GLY A 244 5.63 -8.86 -10.02
CA GLY A 244 6.53 -9.40 -9.00
C GLY A 244 6.85 -8.45 -7.86
N PHE A 245 7.02 -7.16 -8.14
CA PHE A 245 7.27 -6.16 -7.11
C PHE A 245 6.08 -6.02 -6.17
N ASP A 246 4.86 -5.95 -6.71
CA ASP A 246 3.67 -5.73 -5.89
C ASP A 246 3.33 -6.94 -5.01
N LEU A 247 3.47 -8.14 -5.58
CA LEU A 247 3.32 -9.39 -4.82
C LEU A 247 4.42 -9.54 -3.75
N ALA A 248 5.66 -9.23 -4.12
CA ALA A 248 6.78 -9.23 -3.17
C ALA A 248 6.62 -8.19 -2.08
N MET A 249 6.02 -7.03 -2.38
CA MET A 249 5.75 -5.98 -1.40
C MET A 249 4.90 -6.53 -0.27
N HIS A 250 3.75 -7.11 -0.60
CA HIS A 250 2.88 -7.76 0.37
C HIS A 250 3.61 -8.85 1.17
N LEU A 251 4.24 -9.80 0.48
CA LEU A 251 4.93 -10.92 1.11
C LEU A 251 6.04 -10.45 2.07
N SER A 252 6.82 -9.44 1.67
CA SER A 252 7.90 -8.89 2.49
C SER A 252 7.40 -8.18 3.75
N GLU A 253 6.27 -7.46 3.66
CA GLU A 253 5.66 -6.81 4.83
C GLU A 253 5.08 -7.82 5.83
N THR A 254 4.79 -9.07 5.41
CA THR A 254 4.37 -10.11 6.38
C THR A 254 5.48 -10.53 7.35
N ALA A 255 6.74 -10.14 7.10
CA ALA A 255 7.86 -10.37 8.00
C ALA A 255 8.13 -9.20 8.97
N ILE A 256 7.28 -8.16 9.00
CA ILE A 256 7.56 -6.92 9.73
C ILE A 256 6.39 -6.59 10.67
N ASP A 257 6.65 -6.57 11.97
CA ASP A 257 5.66 -6.19 12.98
C ASP A 257 5.86 -4.73 13.40
N PHE A 258 4.86 -3.88 13.10
CA PHE A 258 4.81 -2.48 13.50
C PHE A 258 4.07 -2.26 14.83
N ARG A 259 3.59 -3.32 15.49
CA ARG A 259 2.87 -3.24 16.77
C ARG A 259 3.83 -3.26 17.97
N VAL A 260 5.00 -2.64 17.83
CA VAL A 260 5.98 -2.55 18.92
C VAL A 260 5.67 -1.29 19.74
N PRO A 261 5.22 -1.41 21.00
CA PRO A 261 4.71 -0.27 21.77
C PRO A 261 5.78 0.70 22.27
N PHE A 262 7.06 0.37 22.07
CA PHE A 262 8.21 1.17 22.49
C PHE A 262 9.18 1.33 21.31
N PRO A 263 10.03 2.38 21.30
CA PRO A 263 11.08 2.52 20.31
C PRO A 263 11.89 1.21 20.13
N PRO A 264 12.20 0.81 18.89
CA PRO A 264 12.07 1.60 17.65
C PRO A 264 10.68 1.54 16.99
N GLY A 265 9.66 0.93 17.60
CA GLY A 265 8.31 0.86 17.00
C GLY A 265 8.16 -0.11 15.83
N ILE A 266 9.21 -0.85 15.50
CA ILE A 266 9.28 -1.82 14.40
C ILE A 266 10.08 -3.05 14.84
N LYS A 267 9.76 -4.21 14.26
CA LYS A 267 10.58 -5.42 14.34
C LYS A 267 10.51 -6.21 13.04
N ILE A 268 11.65 -6.41 12.39
CA ILE A 268 11.77 -7.35 11.27
C ILE A 268 12.06 -8.74 11.82
N ILE A 269 11.36 -9.76 11.33
CA ILE A 269 11.50 -11.15 11.79
C ILE A 269 12.27 -11.94 10.72
N GLU A 270 13.55 -12.19 11.00
CA GLU A 270 14.47 -12.84 10.06
C GLU A 270 13.98 -14.20 9.57
N ASN A 271 13.43 -15.03 10.47
CA ASN A 271 12.91 -16.35 10.06
C ASN A 271 11.76 -16.25 9.04
N LEU A 272 10.91 -15.22 9.11
CA LEU A 272 9.84 -14.99 8.14
C LEU A 272 10.36 -14.37 6.84
N THR A 273 11.48 -13.64 6.90
CA THR A 273 12.18 -13.09 5.73
C THR A 273 12.86 -14.19 4.91
N GLU A 274 13.46 -15.16 5.59
CA GLU A 274 14.18 -16.29 4.99
C GLU A 274 13.24 -17.41 4.54
N ASN A 275 12.26 -17.74 5.39
CA ASN A 275 11.37 -18.89 5.22
C ASN A 275 9.90 -18.45 5.34
N PRO A 276 9.40 -17.64 4.38
CA PRO A 276 8.03 -17.16 4.44
C PRO A 276 7.03 -18.32 4.32
N PRO A 277 6.21 -18.59 5.35
CA PRO A 277 5.35 -19.77 5.38
C PRO A 277 4.19 -19.68 4.39
N ASN A 278 3.84 -18.48 3.94
CA ASN A 278 2.68 -18.18 3.11
C ASN A 278 2.97 -18.06 1.61
N ILE A 279 4.24 -17.95 1.18
CA ILE A 279 4.56 -17.63 -0.23
C ILE A 279 3.93 -18.58 -1.24
N ARG A 280 3.94 -19.90 -0.96
CA ARG A 280 3.40 -20.90 -1.89
C ARG A 280 1.88 -20.81 -1.98
N VAL A 281 1.17 -20.83 -0.84
CA VAL A 281 -0.31 -20.77 -0.83
C VAL A 281 -0.83 -19.45 -1.42
N PHE A 282 -0.12 -18.35 -1.17
CA PHE A 282 -0.40 -17.05 -1.76
C PHE A 282 -0.23 -17.07 -3.29
N CYS A 283 0.91 -17.55 -3.79
CA CYS A 283 1.19 -17.61 -5.23
C CYS A 283 0.27 -18.58 -5.97
N GLU A 284 -0.10 -19.72 -5.36
CA GLU A 284 -1.09 -20.65 -5.90
C GLU A 284 -2.44 -19.97 -6.08
N ALA A 285 -2.93 -19.27 -5.06
CA ALA A 285 -4.20 -18.56 -5.10
C ALA A 285 -4.21 -17.44 -6.15
N TYR A 286 -3.11 -16.67 -6.22
CA TYR A 286 -2.94 -15.65 -7.26
C TYR A 286 -2.99 -16.26 -8.65
N LEU A 287 -2.17 -17.29 -8.90
CA LEU A 287 -2.04 -17.92 -10.21
C LEU A 287 -3.38 -18.50 -10.69
N ASP A 288 -4.09 -19.21 -9.81
CA ASP A 288 -5.38 -19.81 -10.16
C ASP A 288 -6.45 -18.75 -10.43
N ALA A 289 -6.48 -17.67 -9.66
CA ALA A 289 -7.42 -16.57 -9.86
C ALA A 289 -7.10 -15.78 -11.15
N ASP A 290 -5.81 -15.53 -11.44
CA ASP A 290 -5.36 -14.87 -12.68
C ASP A 290 -5.67 -15.73 -13.91
N ASN A 291 -5.40 -17.03 -13.85
CA ASN A 291 -5.72 -17.98 -14.92
C ASN A 291 -7.23 -18.04 -15.18
N LYS A 292 -8.04 -18.10 -14.12
CA LYS A 292 -9.51 -18.04 -14.23
C LYS A 292 -9.97 -16.73 -14.87
N LEU A 293 -9.42 -15.59 -14.45
CA LEU A 293 -9.79 -14.27 -14.98
C LEU A 293 -9.45 -14.15 -16.48
N LYS A 294 -8.32 -14.72 -16.90
CA LYS A 294 -7.84 -14.71 -18.29
C LYS A 294 -8.43 -15.83 -19.15
N ASN A 295 -9.23 -16.72 -18.59
CA ASN A 295 -9.66 -17.98 -19.22
C ASN A 295 -8.46 -18.79 -19.78
N HIS A 296 -7.34 -18.78 -19.06
CA HIS A 296 -6.12 -19.52 -19.39
C HIS A 296 -6.12 -20.90 -18.73
N ILE A 297 -5.77 -21.93 -19.49
CA ILE A 297 -5.55 -23.28 -18.98
C ILE A 297 -4.05 -23.54 -19.06
N PRO A 298 -3.34 -23.63 -17.93
CA PRO A 298 -1.89 -23.78 -17.93
C PRO A 298 -1.48 -25.14 -18.50
N SER A 299 -0.51 -25.15 -19.41
CA SER A 299 0.09 -26.39 -19.91
C SER A 299 0.92 -27.09 -18.84
N ASP A 300 1.57 -26.32 -17.97
CA ASP A 300 2.29 -26.79 -16.79
C ASP A 300 2.11 -25.80 -15.63
N ARG A 301 1.05 -25.99 -14.83
CA ARG A 301 0.75 -25.17 -13.66
C ARG A 301 1.89 -25.17 -12.64
N SER A 302 2.60 -26.29 -12.51
CA SER A 302 3.70 -26.42 -11.54
C SER A 302 4.85 -25.51 -11.93
N SER A 303 5.25 -25.52 -13.20
CA SER A 303 6.30 -24.62 -13.68
C SER A 303 5.90 -23.14 -13.66
N GLU A 304 4.64 -22.81 -13.96
CA GLU A 304 4.13 -21.42 -13.85
C GLU A 304 4.18 -20.93 -12.39
N LEU A 305 3.80 -21.79 -11.44
CA LEU A 305 3.85 -21.47 -10.01
C LEU A 305 5.28 -21.22 -9.52
N GLU A 306 6.23 -22.10 -9.84
CA GLU A 306 7.64 -21.91 -9.45
C GLU A 306 8.22 -20.64 -10.07
N SER A 307 7.82 -20.29 -11.30
CA SER A 307 8.25 -19.05 -11.95
C SER A 307 7.70 -17.81 -11.24
N LEU A 308 6.44 -17.85 -10.78
CA LEU A 308 5.84 -16.75 -10.01
C LEU A 308 6.50 -16.59 -8.64
N ILE A 309 6.77 -17.69 -7.94
CA ILE A 309 7.50 -17.67 -6.67
C ILE A 309 8.91 -17.08 -6.87
N GLN A 310 9.61 -17.50 -7.93
CA GLN A 310 10.92 -16.97 -8.28
C GLN A 310 10.88 -15.46 -8.59
N GLU A 311 9.85 -14.99 -9.30
CA GLU A 311 9.61 -13.57 -9.55
C GLU A 311 9.42 -12.79 -8.23
N CYS A 312 8.59 -13.27 -7.31
CA CYS A 312 8.43 -12.64 -5.98
C CYS A 312 9.74 -12.59 -5.20
N LEU A 313 10.52 -13.68 -5.19
CA LEU A 313 11.80 -13.76 -4.48
C LEU A 313 12.86 -12.83 -5.08
N PHE A 314 12.82 -12.59 -6.39
CA PHE A 314 13.68 -11.64 -7.10
C PHE A 314 13.42 -10.19 -6.68
N PHE A 315 12.15 -9.80 -6.55
CA PHE A 315 11.80 -8.43 -6.18
C PHE A 315 11.85 -8.12 -4.69
N TRP A 316 11.83 -9.14 -3.82
CA TRP A 316 11.85 -8.96 -2.36
C TRP A 316 12.94 -8.00 -1.82
N PRO A 317 14.23 -8.07 -2.19
CA PRO A 317 15.19 -7.06 -1.74
C PRO A 317 14.79 -5.64 -2.17
N LEU A 318 14.28 -5.47 -3.40
CA LEU A 318 13.91 -4.15 -3.91
C LEU A 318 12.80 -3.48 -3.08
N THR A 319 11.89 -4.25 -2.47
CA THR A 319 10.86 -3.70 -1.58
C THR A 319 11.46 -3.13 -0.29
N HIS A 320 12.53 -3.73 0.22
CA HIS A 320 13.29 -3.20 1.36
C HIS A 320 14.07 -1.94 0.99
N LEU A 321 14.73 -1.92 -0.18
CA LEU A 321 15.40 -0.70 -0.66
C LEU A 321 14.40 0.45 -0.85
N PHE A 322 13.22 0.16 -1.41
CA PHE A 322 12.14 1.12 -1.61
C PHE A 322 11.77 1.83 -0.29
N TRP A 323 11.44 1.06 0.75
CA TRP A 323 11.06 1.63 2.03
C TRP A 323 12.23 2.21 2.83
N ALA A 324 13.45 1.69 2.67
CA ALA A 324 14.64 2.27 3.28
C ALA A 324 14.88 3.70 2.80
N LEU A 325 14.81 3.93 1.49
CA LEU A 325 15.02 5.26 0.89
C LEU A 325 13.93 6.26 1.33
N SER A 326 12.69 5.80 1.41
CA SER A 326 11.61 6.60 1.99
C SER A 326 11.92 6.97 3.45
N ALA A 327 12.26 5.99 4.29
CA ALA A 327 12.54 6.20 5.71
C ALA A 327 13.73 7.15 5.93
N MET A 328 14.81 7.02 5.16
CA MET A 328 15.97 7.93 5.21
C MET A 328 15.58 9.39 5.01
N LYS A 329 14.78 9.68 3.98
CA LYS A 329 14.30 11.04 3.71
C LYS A 329 13.37 11.55 4.82
N HIS A 330 12.41 10.72 5.24
CA HIS A 330 11.40 11.12 6.22
C HIS A 330 11.99 11.28 7.64
N ALA A 331 13.08 10.57 7.95
CA ALA A 331 13.86 10.78 9.17
C ALA A 331 14.42 12.21 9.25
N LEU A 332 15.00 12.73 8.16
CA LEU A 332 15.49 14.13 8.10
C LEU A 332 14.36 15.17 8.20
N LEU A 333 13.16 14.81 7.75
CA LEU A 333 11.96 15.64 7.91
C LEU A 333 11.34 15.54 9.32
N LYS A 334 11.89 14.69 10.20
CA LYS A 334 11.36 14.41 11.54
C LYS A 334 9.90 13.98 11.49
N PHE A 335 9.56 13.17 10.51
CA PHE A 335 8.22 12.61 10.40
C PHE A 335 8.00 11.60 11.52
N GLU A 336 6.91 11.75 12.28
CA GLU A 336 6.58 10.89 13.42
C GLU A 336 5.36 10.05 13.09
N ASN A 337 5.56 8.73 12.99
CA ASN A 337 4.50 7.74 12.76
C ASN A 337 4.51 6.60 13.79
N GLY A 338 5.23 6.78 14.91
CA GLY A 338 5.41 5.76 15.93
C GLY A 338 6.58 4.79 15.68
N VAL A 339 7.27 4.92 14.53
CA VAL A 339 8.47 4.17 14.17
C VAL A 339 9.68 5.08 14.19
N ASP A 340 10.81 4.59 14.69
CA ASP A 340 12.12 5.20 14.49
C ASP A 340 12.56 4.96 13.03
N LEU A 341 12.44 6.01 12.22
CA LEU A 341 12.70 5.94 10.78
C LEU A 341 14.18 5.69 10.45
N ASP A 342 15.12 6.11 11.30
CA ASP A 342 16.53 5.80 11.10
C ASP A 342 16.80 4.31 11.33
N VAL A 343 16.21 3.73 12.37
CA VAL A 343 16.27 2.28 12.64
C VAL A 343 15.60 1.50 11.50
N GLN A 344 14.40 1.91 11.08
CA GLN A 344 13.71 1.29 9.93
C GLN A 344 14.59 1.30 8.68
N ALA A 345 15.19 2.44 8.33
CA ALA A 345 16.07 2.55 7.17
C ALA A 345 17.29 1.62 7.29
N ARG A 346 17.97 1.59 8.44
CA ARG A 346 19.16 0.74 8.65
C ARG A 346 18.84 -0.74 8.58
N ASP A 347 17.78 -1.18 9.24
CA ASP A 347 17.36 -2.58 9.22
C ASP A 347 16.95 -3.02 7.81
N ARG A 348 16.18 -2.19 7.10
CA ARG A 348 15.78 -2.49 5.72
C ARG A 348 16.97 -2.52 4.76
N LEU A 349 17.97 -1.64 4.92
CA LEU A 349 19.20 -1.71 4.14
C LEU A 349 20.00 -2.99 4.44
N ALA A 350 20.10 -3.40 5.71
CA ALA A 350 20.76 -4.65 6.07
C ALA A 350 20.07 -5.85 5.39
N VAL A 351 18.73 -5.92 5.43
CA VAL A 351 17.96 -6.96 4.75
C VAL A 351 18.12 -6.89 3.22
N TYR A 352 18.12 -5.69 2.64
CA TYR A 352 18.34 -5.49 1.21
C TYR A 352 19.65 -6.13 0.75
N PHE A 353 20.76 -5.78 1.39
CA PHE A 353 22.09 -6.30 1.00
C PHE A 353 22.21 -7.80 1.25
N HIS A 354 21.64 -8.29 2.35
CA HIS A 354 21.59 -9.71 2.65
C HIS A 354 20.85 -10.53 1.57
N LEU A 355 19.71 -10.02 1.08
CA LEU A 355 18.90 -10.73 0.08
C LEU A 355 19.34 -10.45 -1.37
N LYS A 356 20.09 -9.39 -1.65
CA LYS A 356 20.52 -9.00 -3.01
C LYS A 356 21.18 -10.13 -3.81
N PRO A 357 22.08 -10.97 -3.25
CA PRO A 357 22.67 -12.10 -3.99
C PRO A 357 21.63 -13.09 -4.55
N ARG A 358 20.45 -13.22 -3.89
CA ARG A 358 19.36 -14.07 -4.38
C ARG A 358 18.83 -13.58 -5.72
N SER A 359 18.58 -12.28 -5.86
CA SER A 359 18.09 -11.68 -7.11
C SER A 359 19.13 -11.77 -8.23
N GLN A 360 20.40 -11.58 -7.91
CA GLN A 360 21.50 -11.76 -8.87
C GLN A 360 21.56 -13.20 -9.40
N LYS A 361 21.49 -14.19 -8.50
CA LYS A 361 21.46 -15.61 -8.89
C LYS A 361 20.25 -15.94 -9.77
N ILE A 362 19.06 -15.47 -9.41
CA ILE A 362 17.84 -15.66 -10.22
C ILE A 362 18.04 -15.07 -11.62
N TYR A 363 18.59 -13.87 -11.72
CA TYR A 363 18.86 -13.23 -13.00
C TYR A 363 19.85 -14.03 -13.85
N GLU A 364 20.95 -14.52 -13.27
CA GLU A 364 21.93 -15.35 -13.98
C GLU A 364 21.34 -16.67 -14.47
N GLU A 365 20.44 -17.29 -13.70
CA GLU A 365 19.76 -18.53 -14.07
C GLU A 365 18.76 -18.33 -15.22
N LEU A 366 18.01 -17.23 -15.21
CA LEU A 366 17.01 -16.93 -16.23
C LEU A 366 17.65 -16.38 -17.52
N SER A 367 18.69 -15.56 -17.40
CA SER A 367 19.41 -14.99 -18.56
C SER A 367 20.21 -16.02 -19.36
N LYS A 368 20.50 -17.20 -18.79
CA LYS A 368 21.12 -18.33 -19.51
C LYS A 368 20.11 -19.19 -20.28
N LYS A 369 18.80 -19.03 -20.00
CA LYS A 369 17.72 -19.82 -20.62
C LYS A 369 17.05 -19.11 -21.79
N GLY A 370 17.15 -17.78 -21.86
CA GLY A 370 16.76 -16.96 -23.01
C GLY A 370 17.93 -16.77 -23.96
#